data_AF-A0A1E1X0R9-F1
#
_entry.id   AF-A0A1E1X0R9-F1
#
_cell.length_a   1.000
_cell.length_b   1.000
_cell.length_c   1.000
_cell.angle_alpha   90.00
_cell.angle_beta   90.00
_cell.angle_gamma   90.00
#
_symmetry.space_group_name_H-M   'P 1'
#
loop_
_entity.id
_entity.type
_entity.pdbx_description
1 polymer ?
#
loop_
_entity_poly.entity_id
_entity_poly.type
_entity_poly.pdbx_seq_one_letter_code
_entity_poly.pdbx_strand_id
1 'polypeptide(L)'
;SMETEQESANNAEKGEKLSRFPLSRVKNIMKLDPDVMLFSQESVFLVAKATELFVAALAKEAHSFTRQAKKKTIQKKDVDSSVEAVEAFAFLEGTLD
;
A
#
# COMPACT_ATOMS: atom_id res chain seq x y z
N SER A 1 -24.34 -29.77 29.44
CA SER A 1 -24.29 -29.03 28.17
C SER A 1 -23.15 -28.04 28.24
N MET A 2 -21.93 -28.54 28.01
CA MET A 2 -20.67 -27.77 28.07
C MET A 2 -20.13 -27.48 26.66
N GLU A 3 -21.01 -27.54 25.65
CA GLU A 3 -20.63 -27.38 24.24
C GLU A 3 -20.98 -25.99 23.69
N THR A 4 -21.67 -25.14 24.45
CA THR A 4 -22.19 -23.86 23.95
C THR A 4 -21.34 -22.63 24.31
N GLU A 5 -20.24 -22.80 25.05
CA GLU A 5 -19.36 -21.68 25.44
C GLU A 5 -18.08 -21.59 24.60
N GLN A 6 -17.80 -22.57 23.75
CA GLN A 6 -16.51 -22.67 23.02
C GLN A 6 -16.56 -22.13 21.58
N GLU A 7 -17.74 -21.80 21.05
CA GLU A 7 -17.90 -21.20 19.70
C GLU A 7 -17.68 -19.68 19.66
N SER A 8 -17.72 -18.99 20.79
CA SER A 8 -17.58 -17.52 20.83
C SER A 8 -16.14 -17.03 20.67
N ALA A 9 -15.14 -17.89 20.86
CA ALA A 9 -13.72 -17.52 20.73
C ALA A 9 -13.20 -17.58 19.28
N ASN A 10 -13.87 -18.32 18.39
CA ASN A 10 -13.41 -18.54 17.02
C ASN A 10 -13.96 -17.54 15.99
N ASN A 11 -14.91 -16.68 16.39
CA ASN A 11 -15.57 -15.75 15.46
C ASN A 11 -15.01 -14.31 15.50
N ALA A 12 -13.96 -14.05 16.29
CA ALA A 12 -13.23 -12.78 16.29
C ALA A 12 -12.08 -12.75 15.25
N GLU A 13 -11.77 -13.88 14.59
CA GLU A 13 -10.62 -14.01 13.69
C GLU A 13 -10.91 -13.68 12.20
N LYS A 14 -12.10 -13.18 11.89
CA LYS A 14 -12.40 -12.50 10.63
C LYS A 14 -12.77 -11.02 10.83
N GLY A 15 -12.15 -10.37 11.83
CA GLY A 15 -12.09 -8.92 11.82
C GLY A 15 -11.50 -8.46 10.50
N GLU A 16 -12.22 -7.62 9.74
CA GLU A 16 -11.68 -6.99 8.55
C GLU A 16 -10.29 -6.44 8.90
N LYS A 17 -9.25 -6.97 8.25
CA LYS A 17 -7.91 -6.44 8.46
C LYS A 17 -7.96 -4.97 8.06
N LEU A 18 -7.85 -4.10 9.07
CA LEU A 18 -7.98 -2.66 8.88
C LEU A 18 -6.94 -2.13 7.89
N SER A 19 -5.84 -2.85 7.63
CA SER A 19 -4.84 -2.57 6.60
C SER A 19 -4.62 -3.81 5.69
N ARG A 20 -4.42 -3.57 4.39
CA ARG A 20 -4.00 -4.55 3.38
C ARG A 20 -2.51 -4.88 3.48
N PHE A 21 -1.71 -4.00 4.08
CA PHE A 21 -0.29 -4.24 4.33
C PHE A 21 -0.04 -4.78 5.76
N PRO A 22 0.95 -5.68 5.93
CA PRO A 22 1.41 -6.08 7.25
C PRO A 22 2.06 -4.89 7.99
N LEU A 23 1.47 -4.43 9.09
CA LEU A 23 1.97 -3.27 9.84
C LEU A 23 3.41 -3.47 10.36
N SER A 24 3.81 -4.70 10.66
CA SER A 24 5.19 -5.01 11.06
C SER A 24 6.21 -4.73 9.95
N ARG A 25 5.85 -4.95 8.68
CA ARG A 25 6.71 -4.65 7.53
C ARG A 25 6.79 -3.14 7.29
N VAL A 26 5.66 -2.44 7.37
CA VAL A 26 5.61 -0.96 7.29
C VAL A 26 6.49 -0.35 8.37
N LYS A 27 6.34 -0.80 9.62
CA LYS A 27 7.16 -0.40 10.76
C LYS A 27 8.65 -0.61 10.54
N ASN A 28 9.06 -1.73 9.95
CA ASN A 28 10.46 -2.01 9.68
C ASN A 28 11.04 -1.11 8.58
N ILE A 29 10.25 -0.78 7.55
CA ILE A 29 10.67 0.16 6.50
C ILE A 29 10.81 1.58 7.07
N MET A 30 9.87 2.03 7.90
CA MET A 30 9.95 3.34 8.55
C MET A 30 11.21 3.51 9.41
N LYS A 31 11.72 2.42 10.01
CA LYS A 31 12.96 2.41 10.80
C LYS A 31 14.25 2.42 9.98
N LEU A 32 14.16 2.29 8.65
CA LEU A 32 15.34 2.41 7.78
C LEU A 32 15.85 3.86 7.71
N ASP A 33 14.97 4.81 8.03
CA ASP A 33 15.35 6.21 8.16
C ASP A 33 16.07 6.42 9.51
N PRO A 34 17.36 6.79 9.52
CA PRO A 34 18.14 6.98 10.74
C PRO A 34 17.63 8.13 11.62
N ASP A 35 16.89 9.09 11.05
CA ASP A 35 16.34 10.22 11.80
C ASP A 35 15.01 9.87 12.50
N VAL A 36 14.43 8.70 12.19
CA VAL A 36 13.18 8.22 12.78
C VAL A 36 13.46 7.44 14.07
N MET A 37 13.45 8.16 15.20
CA MET A 37 13.72 7.59 16.53
C MET A 37 12.49 6.93 17.18
N LEU A 38 11.32 7.57 17.12
CA LEU A 38 10.07 7.06 17.68
C LEU A 38 8.86 7.41 16.81
N PHE A 39 7.88 6.50 16.75
CA PHE A 39 6.58 6.71 16.12
C PHE A 39 5.51 5.89 16.83
N SER A 40 4.26 6.36 16.79
CA SER A 40 3.12 5.66 17.41
C SER A 40 2.60 4.53 16.52
N GLN A 41 1.76 3.66 17.09
CA GLN A 41 1.08 2.61 16.32
C GLN A 41 0.11 3.20 15.27
N GLU A 42 -0.47 4.36 15.56
CA GLU A 42 -1.37 5.09 14.65
C GLU A 42 -0.61 5.64 13.45
N SER A 43 0.62 6.15 13.63
CA SER A 43 1.47 6.59 12.53
C SER A 43 1.78 5.44 11.56
N VAL A 44 2.11 4.25 12.08
CA VAL A 44 2.34 3.05 11.26
C VAL A 44 1.08 2.69 10.47
N PHE A 45 -0.08 2.76 11.10
CA PHE A 45 -1.36 2.48 10.44
C PHE A 45 -1.67 3.50 9.34
N LEU A 46 -1.46 4.79 9.59
CA LEU A 46 -1.67 5.84 8.60
C LEU A 46 -0.75 5.69 7.39
N VAL A 47 0.53 5.38 7.61
CA VAL A 47 1.47 5.12 6.51
C VAL A 47 1.01 3.91 5.69
N ALA A 48 0.55 2.84 6.35
CA ALA A 48 0.00 1.68 5.64
C ALA A 48 -1.21 2.07 4.77
N LYS A 49 -2.12 2.91 5.28
CA LYS A 49 -3.27 3.42 4.53
C LYS A 49 -2.92 4.36 3.40
N ALA A 50 -2.00 5.29 3.64
CA ALA A 50 -1.48 6.16 2.60
C ALA A 50 -0.84 5.33 1.48
N THR A 51 -0.11 4.27 1.82
CA THR A 51 0.52 3.36 0.85
C THR A 51 -0.54 2.61 0.03
N GLU A 52 -1.67 2.20 0.62
CA GLU A 52 -2.78 1.57 -0.14
C GLU A 52 -3.35 2.52 -1.19
N LEU A 53 -3.62 3.76 -0.77
CA LEU A 53 -4.16 4.79 -1.66
C LEU A 53 -3.15 5.17 -2.74
N PHE A 54 -1.86 5.26 -2.39
CA PHE A 54 -0.78 5.54 -3.32
C PHE A 54 -0.66 4.45 -4.40
N VAL A 55 -0.65 3.17 -4.03
CA VAL A 55 -0.60 2.07 -5.00
C VAL A 55 -1.81 2.09 -5.92
N ALA A 56 -3.01 2.34 -5.38
CA ALA A 56 -4.22 2.45 -6.20
C ALA A 56 -4.16 3.65 -7.17
N ALA A 57 -3.66 4.80 -6.72
CA ALA A 57 -3.50 6.00 -7.54
C ALA A 57 -2.49 5.77 -8.67
N LEU A 58 -1.31 5.25 -8.36
CA LEU A 58 -0.27 4.95 -9.35
C LEU A 58 -0.75 3.91 -10.37
N ALA A 59 -1.40 2.84 -9.91
CA ALA A 59 -1.94 1.81 -10.79
C ALA A 59 -3.04 2.36 -11.73
N LYS A 60 -3.89 3.26 -11.23
CA LYS A 60 -4.92 3.93 -12.04
C LYS A 60 -4.30 4.82 -13.11
N GLU A 61 -3.26 5.57 -12.77
CA GLU A 61 -2.56 6.44 -13.72
C GLU A 61 -1.82 5.62 -14.79
N ALA A 62 -1.06 4.60 -14.38
CA ALA A 62 -0.38 3.69 -15.32
C ALA A 62 -1.37 2.97 -16.24
N HIS A 63 -2.54 2.62 -15.72
CA HIS A 63 -3.61 2.06 -16.54
C HIS A 63 -4.18 3.07 -17.56
N SER A 64 -4.22 4.37 -17.23
CA SER A 64 -4.59 5.43 -18.17
C SER A 64 -3.68 5.41 -19.40
N PHE A 65 -2.37 5.41 -19.20
CA PHE A 65 -1.38 5.32 -20.29
C PHE A 65 -1.50 4.00 -21.09
N THR A 66 -1.70 2.89 -20.40
CA THR A 66 -1.95 1.58 -21.03
C THR A 66 -3.16 1.63 -21.99
N ARG A 67 -4.26 2.25 -21.53
CA ARG A 67 -5.49 2.41 -22.32
C ARG A 67 -5.31 3.36 -23.50
N GLN A 68 -4.58 4.45 -23.32
CA GLN A 68 -4.24 5.39 -24.39
C GLN A 68 -3.44 4.69 -25.51
N ALA A 69 -2.55 3.77 -25.15
CA ALA A 69 -1.83 2.92 -26.08
C ALA A 69 -2.67 1.77 -26.68
N LYS A 70 -3.98 1.71 -26.41
CA LYS A 70 -4.92 0.65 -26.82
C LYS A 70 -4.49 -0.76 -26.40
N LYS A 71 -3.75 -0.87 -25.29
CA LYS A 71 -3.32 -2.15 -24.71
C LYS A 71 -4.20 -2.51 -23.51
N LYS A 72 -4.08 -3.76 -23.05
CA LYS A 72 -4.80 -4.31 -21.88
C LYS A 72 -3.87 -4.73 -20.74
N THR A 73 -2.56 -4.76 -20.98
CA THR A 73 -1.54 -5.17 -20.01
C THR A 73 -0.70 -3.95 -19.66
N ILE A 74 -0.65 -3.61 -18.37
CA ILE A 74 0.23 -2.55 -17.86
C ILE A 74 1.69 -3.01 -18.03
N GLN A 75 2.52 -2.14 -18.56
CA GLN A 75 3.96 -2.35 -18.76
C GLN A 75 4.75 -1.34 -17.93
N LYS A 76 6.04 -1.63 -17.69
CA LYS A 76 6.96 -0.74 -16.95
C LYS A 76 6.90 0.71 -17.47
N LYS A 77 6.99 0.87 -18.80
CA LYS A 77 6.90 2.18 -19.47
C LYS A 77 5.63 2.99 -19.16
N ASP A 78 4.53 2.34 -18.81
CA ASP A 78 3.27 3.02 -18.49
C ASP A 78 3.34 3.60 -17.06
N VAL A 79 4.06 2.92 -16.16
CA VAL A 79 4.41 3.44 -14.83
C VAL A 79 5.40 4.59 -14.97
N ASP A 80 6.45 4.43 -15.79
CA ASP A 80 7.44 5.50 -16.05
C ASP A 80 6.76 6.77 -16.58
N SER A 81 5.85 6.61 -17.55
CA SER A 81 5.04 7.73 -18.08
C SER A 81 4.15 8.38 -17.00
N SER A 82 3.69 7.61 -16.02
CA SER A 82 2.90 8.15 -14.91
C SER A 82 3.74 8.98 -13.95
N VAL A 83 4.99 8.55 -13.69
CA VAL A 83 5.95 9.29 -12.86
C VAL A 83 6.30 10.63 -13.52
N GLU A 84 6.57 10.63 -14.82
CA GLU A 84 6.90 11.85 -15.57
C GLU A 84 5.72 12.83 -15.68
N ALA A 85 4.48 12.34 -15.78
CA ALA A 85 3.30 13.16 -16.04
C ALA A 85 2.65 13.76 -14.79
N VAL A 86 2.90 13.18 -13.60
CA VAL A 86 2.22 13.59 -12.36
C VAL A 86 3.25 14.08 -11.35
N GLU A 87 3.23 15.38 -11.06
CA GLU A 87 4.16 16.04 -10.13
C GLU A 87 4.21 15.35 -8.75
N ALA A 88 3.07 14.89 -8.24
CA ALA A 88 3.00 14.18 -6.96
C ALA A 88 3.75 12.83 -6.95
N PHE A 89 4.12 12.29 -8.12
CA PHE A 89 4.92 11.08 -8.27
C PHE A 89 6.40 11.35 -8.55
N ALA A 90 6.84 12.61 -8.68
CA ALA A 90 8.22 12.96 -9.00
C ALA A 90 9.26 12.39 -8.02
N PHE A 91 8.87 12.09 -6.76
CA PHE A 91 9.74 11.42 -5.79
C PHE A 91 10.17 9.99 -6.20
N LEU A 92 9.55 9.42 -7.24
CA LEU A 92 9.88 8.11 -7.80
C LEU A 92 10.87 8.18 -8.97
N GLU A 93 11.21 9.39 -9.46
CA GLU A 93 12.18 9.55 -10.54
C GLU A 93 13.53 8.92 -10.16
N GLY A 94 14.09 8.11 -11.05
CA GLY A 94 15.35 7.39 -10.82
C GLY A 94 15.28 6.23 -9.82
N THR A 95 14.08 5.86 -9.33
CA THR A 95 13.91 4.72 -8.41
C THR A 95 13.53 3.41 -9.11
N LEU A 96 13.12 3.48 -10.39
CA LEU A 96 12.49 2.37 -11.12
C LEU A 96 13.39 1.75 -12.21
N ASP A 97 14.72 1.71 -12.02
CA ASP A 97 15.66 1.15 -13.03
C ASP A 97 15.49 -0.36 -13.29
#